data_AF-A0AAU5M9T5-F1
#
_entry.id   AF-A0AAU5M9T5-F1
#
_cell.length_a   1.000
_cell.length_b   1.000
_cell.length_c   1.000
_cell.angle_alpha   90.00
_cell.angle_beta   90.00
_cell.angle_gamma   90.00
#
_symmetry.space_group_name_H-M   'P 1'
#
loop_
_entity.id
_entity.type
_entity.pdbx_description
1 polymer ?
#
loop_
_entity_poly.entity_id
_entity_poly.type
_entity_poly.pdbx_seq_one_letter_code
_entity_poly.pdbx_strand_id
1 'polypeptide(L)' 'MDTFSAELRQRITSARHALRTAQADGDLDAERVYSGELESLLRQALDNGVTVPADPPEDEN' A
#
# COMPACT_ATOMS: atom_id res chain seq x y z
N MET A 1 -1.78 -18.98 -12.02
CA MET A 1 -0.81 -18.29 -11.16
C MET A 1 -0.60 -16.91 -11.75
N ASP A 2 -1.30 -15.90 -11.25
CA ASP A 2 -1.06 -14.51 -11.66
C ASP A 2 0.03 -13.91 -10.79
N THR A 3 1.29 -14.19 -11.16
CA THR A 3 2.49 -13.64 -10.49
C THR A 3 2.41 -12.12 -10.38
N PHE A 4 1.88 -11.45 -11.40
CA PHE A 4 1.61 -10.01 -11.39
C PHE A 4 0.69 -9.58 -10.23
N SER A 5 -0.40 -10.31 -10.00
CA SER A 5 -1.33 -9.99 -8.90
C SER A 5 -0.69 -10.18 -7.53
N ALA A 6 0.19 -11.19 -7.39
CA ALA A 6 0.92 -11.43 -6.15
C ALA A 6 1.97 -10.34 -5.88
N GLU A 7 2.75 -9.95 -6.90
CA GLU A 7 3.73 -8.87 -6.81
C GLU A 7 3.06 -7.51 -6.53
N LEU A 8 1.94 -7.23 -7.18
CA LEU A 8 1.19 -5.99 -6.98
C LEU A 8 0.66 -5.90 -5.55
N ARG A 9 0.10 -6.99 -5.01
CA ARG A 9 -0.33 -7.06 -3.61
C ARG A 9 0.85 -6.86 -2.65
N GLN A 10 1.99 -7.49 -2.91
CA GLN A 10 3.17 -7.33 -2.08
C GLN A 10 3.67 -5.88 -2.07
N ARG A 11 3.71 -5.22 -3.23
CA ARG A 11 4.06 -3.80 -3.33
C ARG A 11 3.10 -2.91 -2.57
N ILE A 12 1.80 -3.17 -2.65
CA ILE A 12 0.79 -2.40 -1.90
C ILE A 12 0.99 -2.57 -0.40
N THR A 13 1.21 -3.79 0.08
CA THR A 13 1.49 -4.05 1.49
C THR A 13 2.77 -3.33 1.95
N SER A 14 3.84 -3.36 1.16
CA SER A 14 5.08 -2.64 1.48
C SER A 14 4.87 -1.12 1.50
N ALA A 15 4.14 -0.55 0.53
CA ALA A 15 3.85 0.88 0.48
C ALA A 15 3.01 1.34 1.68
N ARG A 16 2.03 0.54 2.10
CA ARG A 16 1.25 0.79 3.33
C ARG A 16 2.09 0.78 4.59
N HIS A 17 2.99 -0.21 4.71
CA HIS A 17 3.90 -0.29 5.85
C HIS A 17 4.85 0.92 5.87
N ALA A 18 5.45 1.27 4.73
CA ALA A 18 6.33 2.43 4.62
C ALA A 18 5.61 3.75 4.93
N LEU A 19 4.35 3.90 4.50
CA LEU A 19 3.51 5.04 4.84
C LEU A 19 3.27 5.12 6.35
N ARG A 20 2.91 4.01 7.00
CA ARG A 20 2.72 3.98 8.47
C ARG A 20 4.01 4.30 9.22
N THR A 21 5.16 3.78 8.75
CA THR A 21 6.46 4.12 9.33
C THR A 21 6.76 5.60 9.18
N ALA A 22 6.57 6.19 7.99
CA ALA A 22 6.76 7.62 7.77
C ALA A 22 5.84 8.48 8.67
N GLN A 23 4.58 8.06 8.86
CA GLN A 23 3.64 8.72 9.76
C GLN A 23 4.07 8.63 11.23
N ALA A 24 4.56 7.46 11.66
CA ALA A 24 5.07 7.26 13.02
C ALA A 24 6.34 8.08 13.28
N ASP A 25 7.22 8.19 12.28
CA ASP A 25 8.47 8.95 12.35
C ASP A 25 8.26 10.47 12.17
N GLY A 26 7.07 10.89 11.74
CA GLY A 26 6.75 12.30 11.44
C GLY A 26 7.42 12.81 10.17
N ASP A 27 7.82 11.92 9.27
CA ASP A 27 8.44 12.25 7.98
C ASP A 27 7.35 12.58 6.95
N LEU A 28 6.98 13.87 6.90
CA LEU A 28 5.94 14.40 6.02
C LEU A 28 6.29 14.27 4.53
N ASP A 29 7.58 14.32 4.20
CA ASP A 29 8.04 14.18 2.80
C ASP A 29 7.88 12.72 2.36
N ALA A 30 8.32 11.77 3.19
CA ALA A 30 8.13 10.35 2.94
C ALA A 30 6.65 9.96 2.95
N GLU A 31 5.84 10.52 3.85
CA GLU A 31 4.38 10.31 3.87
C GLU A 31 3.74 10.71 2.54
N ARG A 32 4.09 11.88 2.00
CA ARG A 32 3.58 12.34 0.70
C ARG A 32 4.02 11.43 -0.45
N VAL A 33 5.26 10.93 -0.42
CA VAL A 33 5.77 10.01 -1.44
C VAL A 33 5.03 8.67 -1.39
N TYR A 34 4.96 8.03 -0.22
CA TYR A 34 4.35 6.72 -0.07
C TYR A 34 2.83 6.73 -0.26
N SER A 35 2.15 7.83 0.10
CA SER A 35 0.72 7.99 -0.16
C SER A 35 0.42 8.08 -1.67
N GLY A 36 1.21 8.83 -2.44
CA GLY A 36 1.06 8.91 -3.90
C GLY A 36 1.41 7.60 -4.61
N GLU A 37 2.44 6.89 -4.13
CA GLU A 37 2.79 5.56 -4.64
C GLU A 37 1.67 4.55 -4.35
N LEU A 38 1.14 4.54 -3.13
CA LEU A 38 0.03 3.68 -2.73
C LEU A 38 -1.22 3.93 -3.58
N GLU A 39 -1.59 5.19 -3.82
CA GLU A 39 -2.74 5.53 -4.67
C GLU A 39 -2.55 4.99 -6.09
N SER A 40 -1.35 5.13 -6.65
CA SER A 40 -1.02 4.64 -7.99
C SER A 40 -1.11 3.12 -8.08
N LEU A 41 -0.60 2.40 -7.08
CA LEU A 41 -0.66 0.94 -7.02
C LEU A 41 -2.10 0.44 -6.83
N LEU A 42 -2.91 1.11 -6.02
CA LEU A 42 -4.33 0.79 -5.83
C LEU A 42 -5.13 1.01 -7.12
N ARG A 43 -4.87 2.10 -7.84
CA ARG A 43 -5.49 2.35 -9.15
C ARG A 43 -5.10 1.26 -10.15
N GLN A 44 -3.82 0.90 -10.20
CA GLN A 44 -3.34 -0.19 -11.05
C GLN A 44 -4.01 -1.53 -10.70
N ALA A 45 -4.21 -1.81 -9.42
CA ALA A 45 -4.91 -3.01 -8.98
C ALA A 45 -6.37 -3.02 -9.44
N LEU A 46 -7.06 -1.90 -9.31
CA LEU A 46 -8.44 -1.73 -9.79
C LEU A 46 -8.54 -1.95 -11.30
N ASP A 47 -7.66 -1.31 -12.07
CA ASP A 47 -7.65 -1.39 -13.55
C ASP A 47 -7.40 -2.82 -14.06
N ASN A 48 -6.66 -3.63 -13.28
CA ASN A 48 -6.35 -5.01 -13.62
C ASN A 48 -7.30 -6.03 -12.94
N GLY A 49 -8.33 -5.57 -12.22
CA GLY A 49 -9.28 -6.44 -11.51
C GLY A 49 -8.66 -7.21 -10.33
N VAL A 50 -7.52 -6.73 -9.81
CA VAL A 50 -6.82 -7.35 -8.68
C VAL A 50 -7.51 -6.91 -7.39
N THR A 51 -8.16 -7.84 -6.70
CA THR A 51 -8.67 -7.58 -5.35
C THR A 51 -7.51 -7.44 -4.38
N VAL A 52 -7.43 -6.28 -3.74
CA VAL A 52 -6.47 -5.98 -2.68
C VAL A 52 -7.26 -5.85 -1.39
N PRO A 53 -6.90 -6.60 -0.33
CA PRO A 53 -7.55 -6.42 0.96
C PRO A 53 -7.35 -4.98 1.43
N ALA A 54 -8.38 -4.36 2.01
CA ALA A 54 -8.20 -3.13 2.77
C ALA A 54 -7.16 -3.39 3.87
N ASP A 55 -6.39 -2.36 4.27
CA ASP A 55 -5.50 -2.50 5.43
C ASP A 55 -6.34 -3.13 6.56
N PRO A 56 -5.88 -4.23 7.19
CA PRO A 56 -6.57 -4.71 8.37
C PRO A 56 -6.63 -3.52 9.34
N PRO A 57 -7.81 -3.20 9.90
CA PRO A 57 -7.86 -2.25 10.99
C PRO A 57 -6.84 -2.74 12.01
N GLU A 58 -6.00 -1.83 12.50
CA GLU A 58 -5.07 -2.15 13.58
C GLU A 58 -5.90 -2.77 14.70
N ASP A 59 -5.89 -4.10 14.81
CA ASP A 59 -6.46 -4.80 15.94
C ASP A 59 -5.71 -4.26 17.15
N GLU A 60 -6.41 -3.46 17.95
CA GLU A 60 -6.00 -3.04 19.29
C GLU A 60 -5.42 -4.26 20.04
N ASN A 61 -4.13 -4.23 20.35
CA ASN A 61 -3.54 -5.05 21.41
C ASN A 61 -2.49 -4.27 22.18
#